data_AF-A0A126PI57-F1
#
_entry.id   AF-A0A126PI57-F1
#
_cell.length_a   1.000
_cell.length_b   1.000
_cell.length_c   1.000
_cell.angle_alpha   90.00
_cell.angle_beta   90.00
_cell.angle_gamma   90.00
#
_symmetry.space_group_name_H-M   'P 1'
#
loop_
_entity.id
_entity.type
_entity.pdbx_description
1 polymer ?
#
loop_
_entity_poly.entity_id
_entity_poly.type
_entity_poly.pdbx_seq_one_letter_code
_entity_poly.pdbx_strand_id
1 'polypeptide(L)'
;MAWLVQTHYPEAAKIKPVQGNYRTHTCGAFYENLPVETARTLRYQLEFHYTPKHGSWLNMAEIAFAALARQCLDRRIGSQQTLEQEALIWEANRNQTAVKVNWSFTTEKARDKLKNRYAQLSKITAKTKVSDH
;
A
#
# COMPACT_ATOMS: atom_id res chain seq x y z
N MET A 1 10.06 4.74 -4.39
CA MET A 1 9.26 4.33 -5.56
C MET A 1 10.09 4.05 -6.81
N ALA A 2 11.21 4.73 -7.04
CA ALA A 2 12.11 4.42 -8.17
C ALA A 2 12.61 2.96 -8.17
N TRP A 3 13.01 2.41 -7.02
CA TRP A 3 13.40 1.00 -6.89
C TRP A 3 12.32 0.02 -7.37
N LEU A 4 11.05 0.23 -7.01
CA LEU A 4 9.93 -0.60 -7.47
C LEU A 4 9.82 -0.58 -9.00
N VAL A 5 9.85 0.62 -9.59
CA VAL A 5 9.70 0.82 -11.02
C VAL A 5 10.89 0.28 -11.80
N GLN A 6 12.11 0.66 -11.42
CA GLN A 6 13.32 0.42 -12.20
C GLN A 6 13.90 -0.98 -11.97
N THR A 7 13.73 -1.56 -10.78
CA THR A 7 14.34 -2.84 -10.42
C THR A 7 13.36 -3.99 -10.55
N HIS A 8 12.13 -3.84 -10.07
CA HIS A 8 11.18 -4.96 -10.02
C HIS A 8 10.24 -5.03 -11.22
N TYR A 9 9.88 -3.89 -11.80
CA TYR A 9 8.91 -3.81 -12.89
C TYR A 9 9.34 -2.84 -14.00
N PRO A 10 10.58 -2.93 -14.53
CA PRO A 10 11.09 -1.95 -15.50
C PRO A 10 10.31 -1.92 -16.82
N GLU A 11 9.75 -3.06 -17.21
CA GLU A 11 8.98 -3.21 -18.46
C GLU A 11 7.49 -2.91 -18.28
N ALA A 12 7.03 -2.67 -17.04
CA ALA A 12 5.62 -2.40 -16.79
C ALA A 12 5.25 -0.99 -17.25
N ALA A 13 4.36 -0.90 -18.26
CA ALA A 13 3.81 0.38 -18.70
C ALA A 13 3.08 1.12 -17.58
N LYS A 14 2.44 0.37 -16.67
CA LYS A 14 1.73 0.90 -15.50
C LYS A 14 1.80 -0.08 -14.33
N ILE A 15 2.05 0.44 -13.12
CA ILE A 15 2.04 -0.32 -11.87
C ILE A 15 0.97 0.27 -10.96
N LYS A 16 0.18 -0.60 -10.33
CA LYS A 16 -0.96 -0.25 -9.48
C LYS A 16 -0.67 -0.55 -8.01
N PRO A 17 0.16 0.24 -7.31
CA PRO A 17 0.42 0.00 -5.89
C PRO A 17 -0.83 0.29 -5.05
N VAL A 18 -1.13 -0.62 -4.14
CA VAL A 18 -2.14 -0.44 -3.09
C VAL A 18 -1.43 0.01 -1.81
N GLN A 19 -1.78 1.16 -1.27
CA GLN A 19 -1.13 1.73 -0.08
C GLN A 19 -2.12 2.40 0.88
N GLY A 20 -1.65 2.75 2.08
CA GLY A 20 -2.45 3.48 3.06
C GLY A 20 -2.89 4.87 2.57
N ASN A 21 -3.96 5.39 3.15
CA ASN A 21 -4.50 6.72 2.85
C ASN A 21 -3.94 7.79 3.81
N TYR A 22 -2.61 7.91 3.87
CA TYR A 22 -1.93 8.92 4.69
C TYR A 22 -1.62 10.18 3.86
N ARG A 23 -1.49 11.34 4.51
CA ARG A 23 -1.38 12.65 3.80
C ARG A 23 -0.17 12.74 2.88
N THR A 24 0.92 12.05 3.19
CA THR A 24 2.14 12.02 2.37
C THR A 24 2.09 10.97 1.26
N HIS A 25 1.10 10.07 1.26
CA HIS A 25 0.92 9.07 0.23
C HIS A 25 0.17 9.69 -0.96
N THR A 26 0.74 10.75 -1.55
CA THR A 26 0.20 11.34 -2.79
C THR A 26 1.32 11.43 -3.82
N CYS A 27 0.96 11.50 -5.10
CA CYS A 27 1.96 11.76 -6.13
C CYS A 27 2.57 13.17 -6.01
N GLY A 28 1.91 14.10 -5.29
CA GLY A 28 2.46 15.43 -5.00
C GLY A 28 3.78 15.35 -4.24
N ALA A 29 3.91 14.39 -3.33
CA ALA A 29 5.14 14.15 -2.58
C ALA A 29 6.35 13.83 -3.49
N PHE A 30 6.13 13.33 -4.72
CA PHE A 30 7.23 13.16 -5.67
C PHE A 30 7.78 14.50 -6.12
N TYR A 31 6.92 15.47 -6.45
CA TYR A 31 7.35 16.79 -6.89
C TYR A 31 7.97 17.62 -5.77
N GLU A 32 7.58 17.36 -4.53
CA GLU A 32 8.17 18.00 -3.35
C GLU A 32 9.59 17.50 -3.05
N ASN A 33 9.91 16.25 -3.38
CA ASN A 33 11.12 15.58 -2.88
C ASN A 33 12.07 15.03 -3.96
N LEU A 34 11.70 15.09 -5.24
CA LEU A 34 12.49 14.54 -6.35
C LEU A 34 12.66 15.55 -7.49
N PRO A 35 13.71 15.41 -8.32
CA PRO A 35 13.81 16.15 -9.56
C PRO A 35 12.55 15.99 -10.42
N VAL A 36 12.14 17.08 -11.08
CA VAL A 36 10.85 17.15 -11.80
C VAL A 36 10.69 16.02 -12.84
N GLU A 37 11.74 15.67 -13.56
CA GLU A 37 11.72 14.61 -14.58
C GLU A 37 11.50 13.22 -13.95
N THR A 38 12.16 12.95 -12.82
CA THR A 38 11.95 11.72 -12.05
C THR A 38 10.54 11.67 -11.49
N ALA A 39 10.06 12.77 -10.89
CA ALA A 39 8.71 12.86 -10.34
C ALA A 39 7.63 12.62 -11.41
N ARG A 40 7.80 13.26 -12.59
CA ARG A 40 6.93 13.10 -13.74
C ARG A 40 6.89 11.66 -14.21
N THR A 41 8.04 11.03 -14.41
CA THR A 41 8.16 9.62 -14.82
C THR A 41 7.41 8.70 -13.86
N LEU A 42 7.66 8.83 -12.56
CA LEU A 42 6.99 8.02 -11.53
C LEU A 42 5.48 8.25 -11.51
N ARG A 43 5.02 9.50 -11.65
CA ARG A 43 3.60 9.83 -11.72
C ARG A 43 2.91 9.18 -12.92
N TYR A 44 3.57 9.10 -14.08
CA TYR A 44 2.97 8.47 -15.26
C TYR A 44 2.93 6.95 -15.17
N GLN A 45 3.93 6.32 -14.53
CA GLN A 45 3.98 4.87 -14.41
C GLN A 45 3.18 4.32 -13.22
N LEU A 46 2.95 5.11 -12.17
CA LEU A 46 2.24 4.66 -10.96
C LEU A 46 0.77 5.10 -10.97
N GLU A 47 -0.13 4.20 -10.60
CA GLU A 47 -1.55 4.48 -10.31
C GLU A 47 -1.84 4.06 -8.87
N PHE A 48 -1.93 5.05 -8.00
CA PHE A 48 -2.11 4.81 -6.57
C PHE A 48 -3.56 4.41 -6.27
N HIS A 49 -3.71 3.22 -5.68
CA HIS A 49 -4.96 2.80 -5.04
C HIS A 49 -4.79 2.89 -3.53
N TYR A 50 -5.74 3.53 -2.86
CA TYR A 50 -5.69 3.70 -1.42
C TYR A 50 -6.63 2.74 -0.72
N THR A 51 -6.18 2.18 0.40
CA THR A 51 -7.09 1.50 1.32
C THR A 51 -8.12 2.50 1.88
N PRO A 52 -9.34 2.05 2.23
CA PRO A 52 -10.33 2.92 2.87
C PRO A 52 -9.77 3.59 4.13
N LYS A 53 -10.23 4.80 4.44
CA LYS A 53 -9.95 5.43 5.74
C LYS A 53 -10.41 4.49 6.86
N HIS A 54 -9.55 4.30 7.87
CA HIS A 54 -9.73 3.33 8.96
C HIS A 54 -9.82 1.85 8.50
N GLY A 55 -9.36 1.54 7.28
CA GLY A 55 -9.29 0.19 6.70
C GLY A 55 -7.88 -0.40 6.78
N SER A 56 -7.15 -0.12 7.85
CA SER A 56 -5.74 -0.48 8.01
C SER A 56 -5.53 -2.00 8.01
N TRP A 57 -6.53 -2.76 8.47
CA TRP A 57 -6.59 -4.23 8.41
C TRP A 57 -6.64 -4.82 6.98
N LEU A 58 -6.87 -4.01 5.94
CA LEU A 58 -6.74 -4.40 4.52
C LEU A 58 -5.37 -4.05 3.94
N ASN A 59 -4.52 -3.34 4.67
CA ASN A 59 -3.21 -2.90 4.22
C ASN A 59 -2.21 -4.06 4.33
N MET A 60 -1.66 -4.49 3.19
CA MET A 60 -0.70 -5.60 3.14
C MET A 60 0.57 -5.34 3.97
N ALA A 61 1.05 -4.10 4.02
CA ALA A 61 2.22 -3.75 4.82
C ALA A 61 1.94 -3.90 6.32
N GLU A 62 0.75 -3.52 6.79
CA GLU A 62 0.37 -3.68 8.20
C GLU A 62 0.17 -5.15 8.57
N ILE A 63 -0.34 -5.97 7.66
CA ILE A 63 -0.41 -7.42 7.85
C ILE A 63 0.99 -8.02 7.99
N ALA A 64 1.95 -7.57 7.19
CA ALA A 64 3.35 -8.00 7.29
C ALA A 64 3.98 -7.55 8.61
N PHE A 65 3.77 -6.31 9.05
CA PHE A 65 4.23 -5.83 10.36
C PHE A 65 3.60 -6.60 11.52
N ALA A 66 2.32 -6.94 11.45
CA ALA A 66 1.68 -7.78 12.47
C ALA A 66 2.25 -9.20 12.52
N ALA A 67 2.75 -9.73 11.39
CA ALA A 67 3.47 -11.00 11.37
C ALA A 67 4.88 -10.85 11.98
N LEU A 68 5.63 -9.82 11.58
CA LEU A 68 6.95 -9.51 12.14
C LEU A 68 6.88 -9.36 13.68
N ALA A 69 5.90 -8.59 14.16
CA ALA A 69 5.70 -8.35 15.59
C ALA A 69 5.55 -9.66 16.38
N ARG A 70 4.69 -10.57 15.91
CA ARG A 70 4.43 -11.85 16.57
C ARG A 70 5.53 -12.89 16.41
N GLN A 71 6.23 -12.87 15.28
CA GLN A 71 7.18 -13.93 14.92
C GLN A 71 8.62 -13.62 15.33
N CYS A 72 8.98 -12.33 15.44
CA CYS A 72 10.36 -11.88 15.64
C CYS A 72 10.49 -10.94 16.84
N LEU A 73 9.54 -10.02 17.01
CA LEU A 73 9.65 -8.90 17.95
C LEU A 73 8.92 -9.09 19.27
N ASP A 74 8.35 -10.29 19.53
CA ASP A 74 7.63 -10.61 20.78
C ASP A 74 8.59 -10.88 21.95
N ARG A 75 9.53 -9.95 22.15
CA ARG A 75 10.59 -9.99 23.16
C ARG A 75 11.23 -8.61 23.32
N ARG A 76 11.90 -8.38 24.46
CA ARG A 76 12.70 -7.17 24.65
C ARG A 76 13.96 -7.23 23.79
N ILE A 77 14.23 -6.16 23.06
CA ILE A 77 15.45 -5.99 22.26
C ILE A 77 16.18 -4.75 22.77
N GLY A 78 17.45 -4.91 23.16
CA GLY A 78 18.20 -3.91 23.91
C GLY A 78 18.84 -2.80 23.08
N SER A 79 18.83 -2.90 21.75
CA SER A 79 19.42 -1.91 20.86
C SER A 79 18.69 -1.83 19.52
N GLN A 80 18.77 -0.66 18.88
CA GLN A 80 18.24 -0.47 17.52
C GLN A 80 18.98 -1.35 16.49
N GLN A 81 20.29 -1.52 16.64
CA GLN A 81 21.09 -2.35 15.73
C GLN A 81 20.63 -3.81 15.76
N THR A 82 20.39 -4.37 16.95
CA THR A 82 19.86 -5.73 17.09
C THR A 82 18.45 -5.82 16.52
N LEU A 83 17.60 -4.81 16.75
CA LEU A 83 16.23 -4.78 16.20
C LEU A 83 16.24 -4.83 14.67
N GLU A 84 17.10 -4.04 14.04
CA GLU A 84 17.24 -3.99 12.58
C GLU A 84 17.75 -5.33 12.02
N GLN A 85 18.81 -5.89 12.62
CA GLN A 85 19.36 -7.18 12.20
C GLN A 85 18.31 -8.29 12.25
N GLU A 86 17.56 -8.37 13.34
CA GLU A 86 16.52 -9.39 13.54
C GLU A 86 15.37 -9.22 12.54
N ALA A 87 14.94 -7.98 12.28
CA ALA A 87 13.91 -7.69 11.29
C ALA A 87 14.36 -8.06 9.86
N LEU A 88 15.62 -7.77 9.49
CA LEU A 88 16.19 -8.11 8.19
C LEU A 88 16.34 -9.63 7.99
N ILE A 89 16.78 -10.35 9.02
CA ILE A 89 16.85 -11.82 9.00
C ILE A 89 15.45 -12.42 8.83
N TRP A 90 14.47 -11.92 9.58
CA TRP A 90 13.08 -12.35 9.44
C TRP A 90 12.51 -12.08 8.05
N GLU A 91 12.76 -10.89 7.49
CA GLU A 91 12.34 -10.52 6.13
C GLU A 91 12.96 -11.44 5.08
N ALA A 92 14.27 -11.67 5.14
CA ALA A 92 14.99 -12.54 4.22
C ALA A 92 14.42 -13.96 4.22
N ASN A 93 14.20 -14.55 5.39
CA ASN A 93 13.61 -15.89 5.54
C ASN A 93 12.20 -15.96 4.96
N ARG A 94 11.38 -14.93 5.21
CA ARG A 94 9.99 -14.87 4.71
C ARG A 94 9.93 -14.69 3.19
N ASN A 95 10.84 -13.91 2.63
CA ASN A 95 10.97 -13.70 1.19
C ASN A 95 11.47 -14.97 0.49
N GLN A 96 12.46 -15.67 1.05
CA GLN A 96 12.98 -16.93 0.51
C GLN A 96 11.89 -18.02 0.47
N THR A 97 11.04 -18.06 1.50
CA THR A 97 9.91 -19.01 1.56
C THR A 97 8.66 -18.51 0.82
N ALA A 98 8.72 -17.33 0.20
CA ALA A 98 7.64 -16.69 -0.54
C ALA A 98 6.29 -16.70 0.21
N VAL A 99 6.31 -16.41 1.52
CA VAL A 99 5.10 -16.48 2.35
C VAL A 99 4.06 -15.46 1.86
N LYS A 100 2.91 -15.97 1.41
CA LYS A 100 1.81 -15.15 0.90
C LYS A 100 0.83 -14.75 1.99
N VAL A 101 0.10 -13.67 1.75
CA VAL A 101 -1.10 -13.34 2.53
C VAL A 101 -2.25 -14.23 2.04
N ASN A 102 -2.81 -15.03 2.94
CA ASN A 102 -4.01 -15.82 2.67
C ASN A 102 -5.25 -14.94 2.86
N TRP A 103 -5.73 -14.35 1.76
CA TRP A 103 -6.88 -13.45 1.77
C TRP A 103 -8.19 -14.21 1.97
N SER A 104 -8.86 -13.98 3.10
CA SER A 104 -10.20 -14.50 3.38
C SER A 104 -11.31 -13.44 3.23
N PHE A 105 -10.92 -12.18 3.01
CA PHE A 105 -11.82 -11.07 2.75
C PHE A 105 -12.06 -10.94 1.25
N THR A 106 -13.25 -11.35 0.81
CA THR A 106 -13.62 -11.40 -0.61
C THR A 106 -14.35 -10.13 -1.05
N THR A 107 -14.55 -9.98 -2.36
CA THR A 107 -15.34 -8.89 -2.95
C THR A 107 -16.78 -8.86 -2.45
N GLU A 108 -17.39 -10.01 -2.20
CA GLU A 108 -18.76 -10.14 -1.68
C GLU A 108 -18.81 -9.61 -0.26
N LYS A 109 -17.89 -10.07 0.61
CA LYS A 109 -17.75 -9.55 1.98
C LYS A 109 -17.46 -8.05 1.98
N ALA A 110 -16.71 -7.54 1.00
CA ALA A 110 -16.46 -6.11 0.84
C ALA A 110 -17.73 -5.32 0.52
N ARG A 111 -18.59 -5.81 -0.37
CA ARG A 111 -19.88 -5.16 -0.69
C ARG A 111 -20.76 -5.02 0.56
N ASP A 112 -20.82 -6.06 1.37
CA ASP A 112 -21.61 -6.03 2.61
C ASP A 112 -20.99 -5.13 3.68
N LYS A 113 -19.69 -5.32 3.96
CA LYS A 113 -18.97 -4.58 5.01
C LYS A 113 -18.86 -3.09 4.69
N LEU A 114 -18.71 -2.74 3.41
CA LEU A 114 -18.52 -1.37 2.93
C LEU A 114 -19.77 -0.81 2.24
N LYS A 115 -20.96 -1.41 2.41
CA LYS A 115 -22.21 -0.99 1.75
C LYS A 115 -22.48 0.52 1.80
N ASN A 116 -22.21 1.13 2.96
CA ASN A 116 -22.40 2.57 3.17
C ASN A 116 -21.46 3.41 2.28
N ARG A 117 -20.26 2.90 1.97
CA ARG A 117 -19.29 3.56 1.08
C ARG A 117 -19.72 3.47 -0.38
N TYR A 118 -20.25 2.32 -0.82
CA TYR A 118 -20.82 2.18 -2.16
C TYR A 118 -21.99 3.14 -2.38
N ALA A 119 -22.87 3.30 -1.39
CA ALA A 119 -23.97 4.26 -1.45
C ALA A 119 -23.51 5.73 -1.47
N GLN A 120 -22.34 6.04 -0.90
CA GLN A 120 -21.72 7.37 -1.01
C GLN A 120 -21.14 7.60 -2.41
N LEU A 121 -20.44 6.60 -2.96
CA LEU A 121 -19.88 6.68 -4.31
C LEU A 121 -20.96 6.86 -5.37
N SER A 122 -22.07 6.12 -5.30
CA SER A 122 -23.18 6.27 -6.26
C SER A 122 -23.78 7.68 -6.24
N LYS A 123 -23.90 8.29 -5.06
CA LYS A 123 -24.35 9.69 -4.91
C LYS A 123 -23.36 10.69 -5.50
N ILE A 124 -22.05 10.47 -5.31
CA ILE A 124 -21.01 11.34 -5.88
C ILE A 124 -21.03 11.23 -7.41
N THR A 125 -21.03 10.01 -7.96
CA THR A 125 -21.09 9.77 -9.41
C THR A 125 -22.34 10.39 -10.03
N ALA A 126 -23.50 10.31 -9.37
CA ALA A 126 -24.71 10.96 -9.82
C ALA A 126 -24.59 12.49 -9.85
N LYS A 127 -23.95 13.11 -8.84
CA LYS A 127 -23.71 14.55 -8.82
C LYS A 127 -22.74 15.02 -9.88
N THR A 128 -21.64 14.28 -10.11
CA THR A 128 -20.63 14.64 -11.14
C THR A 128 -21.21 14.54 -12.55
N LYS A 129 -22.06 13.54 -12.83
CA LYS A 129 -22.75 13.45 -14.13
C LYS A 129 -23.75 14.58 -14.38
N VAL A 130 -24.30 15.19 -13.33
CA VAL A 130 -25.26 16.31 -13.44
C VAL A 130 -24.53 17.65 -13.63
N SER A 131 -23.25 17.76 -13.26
CA SER A 131 -22.45 18.98 -13.44
C SER A 131 -21.72 19.08 -14.79
N ASP A 132 -21.75 18.03 -15.61
CA ASP A 132 -21.15 18.00 -16.96
C ASP A 132 -22.17 18.32 -18.08
N HIS A 133 -23.28 18.99 -17.74
CA HIS A 133 -24.31 19.49 -18.68
C HIS A 133 -24.59 20.97 -18.44
#